data_AF-A0A2S9GB94-F1
#
_entry.id   AF-A0A2S9GB94-F1
#
_cell.length_a   1.000
_cell.length_b   1.000
_cell.length_c   1.000
_cell.angle_alpha   90.00
_cell.angle_beta   90.00
_cell.angle_gamma   90.00
#
_symmetry.space_group_name_H-M   'P 1'
#
loop_
_entity.id
_entity.type
_entity.pdbx_description
1 polymer ?
#
loop_
_entity_poly.entity_id
_entity_poly.type
_entity_poly.pdbx_seq_one_letter_code
_entity_poly.pdbx_strand_id
1 'polypeptide(L)'
;ALGGTQLVLGYSGGSGPHAVASTGLGNIAMQLGPGSTQVIGGINLAIGASPFGSGAQTTLAGLLGTVALNILGNGNAVTQGAFG
;
A
#
# COMPACT_ATOMS: atom_id res chain seq x y z
N ALA A 1 -10.00 4.97 8.08
CA ALA A 1 -9.90 6.31 8.73
C ALA A 1 -10.18 7.35 7.65
N LEU A 2 -10.77 8.51 7.96
CA LEU A 2 -11.09 9.52 6.96
C LEU A 2 -10.76 10.92 7.49
N GLY A 3 -10.05 11.73 6.70
CA GLY A 3 -9.96 13.18 6.86
C GLY A 3 -8.61 13.76 7.31
N GLY A 4 -7.65 12.94 7.73
CA GLY A 4 -6.34 13.41 8.23
C GLY A 4 -5.14 12.72 7.59
N THR A 5 -3.97 12.88 8.21
CA THR A 5 -2.79 12.08 7.89
C THR A 5 -2.88 10.72 8.56
N GLN A 6 -2.58 9.66 7.83
CA GLN A 6 -2.71 8.28 8.28
C GLN A 6 -1.37 7.56 8.20
N LEU A 7 -1.04 6.82 9.24
CA LEU A 7 0.01 5.81 9.24
C LEU A 7 -0.63 4.44 9.51
N VAL A 8 -0.50 3.51 8.57
CA VAL A 8 -1.06 2.16 8.72
C VAL A 8 0.01 1.13 8.43
N LEU A 9 0.19 0.18 9.36
CA LEU A 9 1.20 -0.86 9.30
C LEU A 9 0.50 -2.22 9.41
N GLY A 10 0.76 -3.11 8.46
CA GLY A 10 0.28 -4.48 8.48
C GLY A 10 1.43 -5.47 8.34
N TYR A 11 1.32 -6.58 9.08
CA TYR A 11 2.24 -7.71 9.01
C TYR A 11 1.44 -9.01 8.97
N SER A 12 1.84 -9.92 8.08
CA SER A 12 1.38 -11.31 8.10
C SER A 12 2.59 -12.23 8.04
N GLY A 13 2.78 -12.99 9.13
CA GLY A 13 3.74 -14.09 9.22
C GLY A 13 3.14 -15.45 8.85
N GLY A 14 1.90 -15.50 8.37
CA GLY A 14 1.19 -16.72 7.98
C GLY A 14 1.00 -16.84 6.46
N SER A 15 0.46 -17.98 6.01
CA SER A 15 0.20 -18.27 4.59
C SER A 15 -0.97 -17.48 3.98
N GLY A 16 -1.69 -16.67 4.78
CA GLY A 16 -2.85 -15.91 4.34
C GLY A 16 -2.49 -14.50 3.86
N PRO A 17 -2.97 -14.07 2.68
CA PRO A 17 -2.84 -12.69 2.25
C PRO A 17 -3.65 -11.75 3.16
N HIS A 18 -3.10 -10.58 3.49
CA HIS A 18 -3.83 -9.53 4.21
C HIS A 18 -3.84 -8.23 3.42
N ALA A 19 -4.73 -7.31 3.79
CA ALA A 19 -4.81 -6.00 3.15
C ALA A 19 -4.56 -4.89 4.15
N VAL A 20 -3.72 -3.94 3.77
CA VAL A 20 -3.52 -2.67 4.46
C VAL A 20 -4.20 -1.59 3.64
N ALA A 21 -5.21 -0.91 4.21
CA ALA A 21 -5.92 0.14 3.51
C ALA A 21 -6.04 1.42 4.34
N SER A 22 -5.91 2.58 3.68
CA SER A 22 -6.14 3.88 4.30
C SER A 22 -6.68 4.91 3.33
N THR A 23 -7.50 5.83 3.83
CA THR A 23 -7.97 6.99 3.10
C THR A 23 -7.76 8.26 3.93
N GLY A 24 -7.33 9.35 3.29
CA GLY A 24 -6.91 10.55 4.02
C GLY A 24 -6.26 11.60 3.15
N LEU A 25 -5.91 12.75 3.73
CA LEU A 25 -5.20 13.81 3.01
C LEU A 25 -3.73 13.44 2.79
N GLY A 26 -3.12 12.73 3.73
CA GLY A 26 -1.78 12.16 3.61
C GLY A 26 -1.78 10.73 4.11
N ASN A 27 -1.24 9.77 3.38
CA ASN A 27 -1.22 8.38 3.83
C ASN A 27 0.19 7.79 3.71
N ILE A 28 0.62 7.09 4.76
CA ILE A 28 1.77 6.20 4.74
C ILE A 28 1.24 4.82 5.11
N ALA A 29 1.34 3.88 4.19
CA ALA A 29 0.88 2.52 4.39
C ALA A 29 2.01 1.54 4.08
N MET A 30 2.26 0.60 5.00
CA MET A 30 3.23 -0.47 4.79
C MET A 30 2.60 -1.83 5.06
N GLN A 31 2.84 -2.77 4.16
CA GLN A 31 2.47 -4.16 4.34
C GLN A 31 3.70 -5.07 4.22
N LEU A 32 3.94 -5.84 5.26
CA LEU A 32 4.97 -6.88 5.29
C LEU A 32 4.34 -8.28 5.21
N GLY A 33 4.57 -9.00 4.12
CA GLY A 33 4.01 -10.32 3.80
C GLY A 33 3.02 -10.29 2.62
N PRO A 34 2.56 -11.47 2.14
CA PRO A 34 1.62 -11.60 1.04
C PRO A 34 0.35 -10.72 1.18
N GLY A 35 -0.13 -10.12 0.08
CA GLY A 35 -1.42 -9.42 0.01
C GLY A 35 -1.39 -8.02 -0.65
N SER A 36 -2.14 -7.03 -0.15
CA SER A 36 -2.32 -5.75 -0.87
C SER A 36 -2.29 -4.51 0.02
N THR A 37 -1.55 -3.48 -0.42
CA THR A 37 -1.55 -2.15 0.19
C THR A 37 -2.34 -1.17 -0.67
N GLN A 38 -3.43 -0.59 -0.15
CA GLN A 38 -4.29 0.32 -0.90
C GLN A 38 -4.47 1.65 -0.16
N VAL A 39 -4.03 2.75 -0.78
CA VAL A 39 -4.15 4.09 -0.22
C VAL A 39 -4.72 5.07 -1.23
N ILE A 40 -5.65 5.90 -0.77
CA ILE A 40 -6.30 6.91 -1.61
C ILE A 40 -6.30 8.24 -0.84
N GLY A 41 -5.73 9.28 -1.45
CA GLY A 41 -5.53 10.55 -0.74
C GLY A 41 -4.75 11.64 -1.47
N GLY A 42 -4.51 12.76 -0.80
CA GLY A 42 -3.81 13.90 -1.39
C GLY A 42 -2.30 13.71 -1.57
N ILE A 43 -1.62 13.02 -0.65
CA ILE A 43 -0.22 12.61 -0.76
C ILE A 43 -0.13 11.19 -0.21
N ASN A 44 0.49 10.27 -0.95
CA ASN A 44 0.49 8.86 -0.53
C ASN A 44 1.86 8.21 -0.70
N LEU A 45 2.29 7.48 0.32
CA LEU A 45 3.40 6.56 0.28
C LEU A 45 2.90 5.17 0.63
N ALA A 46 2.94 4.26 -0.34
CA ALA A 46 2.48 2.90 -0.21
C ALA A 46 3.67 1.96 -0.41
N ILE A 47 3.98 1.13 0.59
CA ILE A 47 5.12 0.25 0.58
C ILE A 47 4.65 -1.17 0.82
N GLY A 48 4.94 -2.03 -0.14
CA GLY A 48 4.84 -3.44 0.03
C GLY A 48 6.20 -4.11 0.17
N ALA A 49 6.35 -5.05 1.12
CA ALA A 49 7.40 -6.04 1.04
C ALA A 49 6.94 -7.47 1.38
N SER A 50 7.42 -8.49 0.64
CA SER A 50 7.18 -9.91 0.96
C SER A 50 8.47 -10.75 1.01
N PRO A 51 9.41 -10.44 1.93
CA PRO A 51 10.73 -11.09 1.99
C PRO A 51 10.70 -12.61 2.22
N PHE A 52 9.59 -13.16 2.71
CA PHE A 52 9.44 -14.58 3.08
C PHE A 52 8.31 -15.30 2.35
N GLY A 53 7.66 -14.69 1.35
CA GLY A 53 6.44 -15.23 0.75
C GLY A 53 6.38 -15.08 -0.77
N SER A 54 5.81 -16.08 -1.45
CA SER A 54 5.57 -16.11 -2.91
C SER A 54 4.29 -15.36 -3.34
N GLY A 55 3.71 -14.55 -2.47
CA GLY A 55 2.41 -13.92 -2.69
C GLY A 55 2.53 -12.55 -3.34
N ALA A 56 1.85 -12.38 -4.47
CA ALA A 56 1.84 -11.12 -5.22
C ALA A 56 1.40 -9.98 -4.30
N GLN A 57 2.23 -8.95 -4.24
CA GLN A 57 1.92 -7.75 -3.50
C GLN A 57 1.39 -6.66 -4.43
N THR A 58 0.14 -6.23 -4.20
CA THR A 58 -0.46 -5.14 -5.00
C THR A 58 -0.47 -3.87 -4.18
N THR A 59 0.28 -2.89 -4.64
CA THR A 59 0.33 -1.57 -4.00
C THR A 59 -0.41 -0.58 -4.88
N LEU A 60 -1.51 -0.01 -4.40
CA LEU A 60 -2.32 1.00 -5.10
C LEU A 60 -2.28 2.31 -4.33
N ALA A 61 -1.85 3.39 -4.98
CA ALA A 61 -1.85 4.73 -4.40
C ALA A 61 -2.46 5.74 -5.38
N GLY A 62 -3.51 6.48 -5.00
CA GLY A 62 -4.18 7.40 -5.93
C GLY A 62 -4.61 8.77 -5.42
N LEU A 63 -5.06 9.61 -6.38
CA LEU A 63 -5.48 11.02 -6.31
C LEU A 63 -4.38 12.05 -6.63
N LEU A 64 -3.60 12.54 -5.67
CA LEU A 64 -2.49 13.49 -5.94
C LEU A 64 -1.19 12.97 -5.29
N GLY A 65 -0.04 13.28 -5.89
CA GLY A 65 1.30 13.00 -5.33
C GLY A 65 1.49 11.61 -4.70
N THR A 66 1.50 10.54 -5.51
CA THR A 66 1.53 9.17 -5.00
C THR A 66 2.79 8.40 -5.38
N VAL A 67 3.27 7.58 -4.44
CA VAL A 67 4.37 6.63 -4.64
C VAL A 67 3.91 5.26 -4.17
N ALA A 68 4.06 4.26 -5.04
CA ALA A 68 3.86 2.86 -4.73
C ALA A 68 5.18 2.12 -4.94
N LEU A 69 5.62 1.37 -3.93
CA LEU A 69 6.83 0.57 -3.96
C LEU A 69 6.48 -0.88 -3.62
N ASN A 70 6.98 -1.83 -4.40
CA ASN A 70 6.97 -3.24 -4.04
C ASN A 70 8.41 -3.72 -3.93
N ILE A 71 8.82 -4.10 -2.72
CA ILE A 71 10.21 -4.36 -2.35
C ILE A 71 10.30 -5.84 -1.96
N LEU A 72 11.10 -6.63 -2.67
CA LEU A 72 11.23 -8.08 -2.44
C LEU A 72 9.91 -8.88 -2.64
N GLY A 73 8.87 -8.27 -3.21
CA GLY A 73 7.64 -8.94 -3.61
C GLY A 73 7.56 -9.22 -5.11
N ASN A 74 6.82 -10.25 -5.50
CA ASN A 74 6.61 -10.68 -6.89
C ASN A 74 5.31 -10.15 -7.52
N GLY A 75 4.79 -9.03 -7.02
CA GLY A 75 3.53 -8.42 -7.47
C GLY A 75 3.72 -7.02 -8.06
N ASN A 76 2.61 -6.33 -8.32
CA ASN A 76 2.62 -5.04 -9.01
C ASN A 76 2.61 -3.85 -8.03
N ALA A 77 3.45 -2.86 -8.28
CA ALA A 77 3.30 -1.53 -7.72
C ALA A 77 2.60 -0.63 -8.74
N VAL A 78 1.46 -0.05 -8.38
CA VAL A 78 0.63 0.76 -9.26
C VAL A 78 0.26 2.08 -8.58
N THR A 79 0.49 3.18 -9.26
CA THR A 79 0.01 4.51 -8.86
C THR A 79 -1.06 4.98 -9.82
N GLN A 80 -2.19 5.48 -9.30
CA GLN A 80 -3.27 6.07 -10.10
C GLN A 80 -3.41 7.57 -9.79
N GLY A 81 -2.74 8.41 -10.58
CA GLY A 81 -2.96 9.86 -10.51
C GLY A 81 -4.33 10.23 -11.09
N ALA A 82 -5.02 11.20 -10.48
CA ALA A 82 -6.17 11.87 -11.06
C ALA A 82 -5.77 13.32 -11.37
N PHE A 83 -5.51 13.61 -12.64
CA PHE A 83 -5.35 14.98 -13.15
C PHE A 83 -6.60 15.29 -13.97
N GLY A 84 -7.36 16.30 -13.53
CA GLY A 84 -8.45 16.90 -14.31
C GLY A 84 -7.94 18.04 -15.16
#